data_AF-A0A8H8BY61-F1
#
_entry.id   AF-A0A8H8BY61-F1
#
_cell.length_a   1.000
_cell.length_b   1.000
_cell.length_c   1.000
_cell.angle_alpha   90.00
_cell.angle_beta   90.00
_cell.angle_gamma   90.00
#
_symmetry.space_group_name_H-M   'P 1'
#
loop_
_entity.id
_entity.type
_entity.pdbx_description
1 polymer ?
#
loop_
_entity_poly.entity_id
_entity_poly.type
_entity_poly.pdbx_seq_one_letter_code
_entity_poly.pdbx_strand_id
1 'polypeptide(L)'
;MEQGYHIAISNSVAMIGFAAKDNILTREISPSKEVDAQMQVDTDENSAAMISFRRAQALSNATLEIVLKRIGDPNDLPIIHVTLVFMYTMARHQGTMANLQDFFSKQLLSIMLNTLLSGYETPGVIEGNKFPLPEKDSVRPFPEDFAMRGLLWAEDYYPNDWFTNEKIDEEEKYHERASMTP
;
A
#
# COMPACT_ATOMS: atom_id res chain seq x y z
N MET A 1 16.35 6.31 0.42
CA MET A 1 15.96 6.23 -1.00
C MET A 1 14.63 6.96 -1.07
N GLU A 2 14.67 8.30 -1.16
CA GLU A 2 13.51 9.20 -0.98
C GLU A 2 12.33 8.96 -1.95
N GLN A 3 12.42 8.00 -2.87
CA GLN A 3 11.41 7.69 -3.89
C GLN A 3 10.82 6.28 -3.76
N GLY A 4 11.16 5.51 -2.72
CA GLY A 4 10.68 4.13 -2.56
C GLY A 4 9.15 4.01 -2.62
N TYR A 5 8.44 4.91 -1.95
CA TYR A 5 6.97 4.92 -1.96
C TYR A 5 6.39 5.19 -3.34
N HIS A 6 7.03 6.01 -4.19
CA HIS A 6 6.58 6.23 -5.57
C HIS A 6 6.64 4.95 -6.42
N ILE A 7 7.64 4.10 -6.18
CA ILE A 7 7.74 2.78 -6.83
C ILE A 7 6.58 1.89 -6.41
N ALA A 8 6.29 1.81 -5.09
CA ALA A 8 5.13 1.04 -4.62
C ALA A 8 3.80 1.58 -5.16
N ILE A 9 3.59 2.90 -5.15
CA ILE A 9 2.39 3.52 -5.73
C ILE A 9 2.26 3.15 -7.21
N SER A 10 3.34 3.29 -7.98
CA SER A 10 3.33 2.98 -9.41
C SER A 10 3.01 1.50 -9.67
N ASN A 11 3.62 0.59 -8.90
CA ASN A 11 3.37 -0.85 -8.99
C ASN A 11 1.91 -1.19 -8.61
N SER A 12 1.39 -0.61 -7.53
CA SER A 12 0.00 -0.77 -7.10
C SER A 12 -1.00 -0.25 -8.14
N VAL A 13 -0.76 0.92 -8.70
CA VAL A 13 -1.58 1.52 -9.77
C VAL A 13 -1.55 0.65 -11.03
N ALA A 14 -0.40 0.10 -11.39
CA ALA A 14 -0.27 -0.83 -12.51
C ALA A 14 -1.04 -2.14 -12.27
N MET A 15 -1.04 -2.69 -11.05
CA MET A 15 -1.80 -3.89 -10.70
C MET A 15 -3.32 -3.68 -10.82
N ILE A 16 -3.83 -2.49 -10.50
CA ILE A 16 -5.24 -2.14 -10.75
C ILE A 16 -5.49 -1.65 -12.19
N GLY A 17 -4.50 -1.73 -13.08
CA GLY A 17 -4.64 -1.33 -14.48
C GLY A 17 -5.04 0.14 -14.64
N PHE A 18 -4.53 1.04 -13.79
CA PHE A 18 -4.86 2.47 -13.83
C PHE A 18 -6.38 2.74 -13.70
N ALA A 19 -7.05 1.98 -12.85
CA ALA A 19 -8.51 2.02 -12.67
C ALA A 19 -9.31 1.67 -13.94
N ALA A 20 -8.73 0.86 -14.84
CA ALA A 20 -9.46 0.32 -15.97
C ALA A 20 -10.58 -0.63 -15.50
N LYS A 21 -11.76 -0.49 -16.10
CA LYS A 21 -12.98 -1.23 -15.70
C LYS A 21 -12.92 -2.73 -15.98
N ASP A 22 -12.09 -3.14 -16.94
CA ASP A 22 -11.84 -4.51 -17.33
C ASP A 22 -10.75 -5.19 -16.45
N ASN A 23 -10.08 -4.44 -15.56
CA ASN A 23 -9.13 -4.99 -14.62
C ASN A 23 -9.84 -5.70 -13.45
N ILE A 24 -9.36 -6.91 -13.14
CA ILE A 24 -9.95 -7.78 -12.10
C ILE A 24 -9.94 -7.14 -10.71
N LEU A 25 -8.90 -6.38 -10.34
CA LEU A 25 -8.79 -5.77 -9.01
C LEU A 25 -9.65 -4.51 -8.92
N THR A 26 -9.60 -3.65 -9.94
CA THR A 26 -10.38 -2.40 -9.98
C THR A 26 -11.86 -2.65 -9.79
N ARG A 27 -12.42 -3.67 -10.45
CA ARG A 27 -13.85 -3.99 -10.32
C ARG A 27 -14.24 -4.39 -8.90
N GLU A 28 -13.36 -5.10 -8.19
CA GLU A 28 -13.65 -5.57 -6.83
C GLU A 28 -13.57 -4.45 -5.79
N ILE A 29 -12.67 -3.48 -5.99
CA ILE A 29 -12.46 -2.36 -5.06
C ILE A 29 -13.28 -1.12 -5.40
N SER A 30 -13.88 -1.04 -6.60
CA SER A 30 -14.69 0.10 -6.99
C SER A 30 -16.01 0.18 -6.18
N PRO A 31 -16.40 1.37 -5.68
CA PRO A 31 -17.61 1.54 -4.88
C PRO A 31 -18.90 1.36 -5.69
N SER A 32 -18.85 1.55 -7.01
CA SER A 32 -20.00 1.50 -7.91
C SER A 32 -20.21 0.11 -8.50
N LYS A 33 -20.83 -0.81 -7.75
CA LYS A 33 -21.25 -2.12 -8.29
C LYS A 33 -22.51 -2.06 -9.16
N GLU A 34 -23.21 -0.92 -9.21
CA GLU A 34 -24.60 -0.85 -9.70
C GLU A 34 -24.80 -0.30 -11.13
N VAL A 35 -23.77 0.19 -11.85
CA VAL A 35 -23.98 0.79 -13.20
C VAL A 35 -23.25 0.06 -14.34
N ASP A 36 -22.23 -0.76 -14.06
CA ASP A 36 -21.36 -1.37 -15.09
C ASP A 36 -21.59 -2.89 -15.28
N ALA A 37 -22.80 -3.40 -15.06
CA ALA A 37 -23.15 -4.81 -15.24
C ALA A 37 -23.02 -5.36 -16.70
N GLN A 38 -22.49 -4.56 -17.63
CA GLN A 38 -22.35 -4.91 -19.05
C GLN A 38 -20.90 -5.17 -19.51
N MET A 39 -19.87 -4.75 -18.77
CA MET A 39 -18.49 -5.07 -19.12
C MET A 39 -18.09 -6.38 -18.44
N GLN A 40 -18.21 -7.49 -19.18
CA GLN A 40 -17.66 -8.77 -18.71
C GLN A 40 -16.15 -8.59 -18.58
N VAL A 41 -15.63 -8.85 -17.38
CA VAL A 41 -14.18 -9.03 -17.20
C VAL A 41 -13.80 -10.23 -18.04
N ASP A 42 -12.94 -10.00 -19.01
CA ASP A 42 -12.40 -11.08 -19.82
C ASP A 42 -11.46 -11.90 -18.94
N THR A 43 -11.97 -13.01 -18.43
CA THR A 43 -11.19 -13.96 -17.63
C THR A 43 -10.34 -14.88 -18.51
N ASP A 44 -10.29 -14.67 -19.83
CA ASP A 44 -9.30 -15.31 -20.67
C ASP A 44 -7.90 -14.87 -20.21
N GLU A 45 -7.08 -15.84 -19.83
CA GLU A 45 -5.68 -15.63 -19.44
C GLU A 45 -4.86 -14.99 -20.58
N ASN A 46 -5.34 -15.09 -21.83
CA ASN A 46 -4.72 -14.44 -22.99
C ASN A 46 -5.28 -13.06 -23.31
N SER A 47 -6.26 -12.56 -22.55
CA SER A 47 -6.77 -11.20 -22.73
C SER A 47 -5.68 -10.17 -22.43
N ALA A 48 -5.71 -9.03 -23.13
CA ALA A 48 -4.72 -7.97 -22.93
C ALA A 48 -4.74 -7.43 -21.48
N ALA A 49 -5.92 -7.38 -20.86
CA ALA A 49 -6.10 -6.96 -19.48
C ALA A 49 -5.46 -7.95 -18.49
N MET A 50 -5.69 -9.26 -18.66
CA MET A 50 -5.09 -10.28 -17.79
C MET A 50 -3.58 -10.36 -17.97
N ILE A 51 -3.07 -10.34 -19.22
CA ILE A 51 -1.62 -10.32 -19.48
C ILE A 51 -0.96 -9.11 -18.82
N SER A 52 -1.56 -7.92 -18.92
CA SER A 52 -1.04 -6.71 -18.31
C SER A 52 -1.06 -6.80 -16.78
N PHE A 53 -2.14 -7.32 -16.21
CA PHE A 53 -2.26 -7.58 -14.78
C PHE A 53 -1.16 -8.53 -14.29
N ARG A 54 -0.97 -9.68 -14.94
CA ARG A 54 0.06 -10.68 -14.57
C ARG A 54 1.47 -10.11 -14.64
N ARG A 55 1.76 -9.29 -15.65
CA ARG A 55 3.07 -8.60 -15.76
C ARG A 55 3.27 -7.59 -14.64
N ALA A 56 2.26 -6.77 -14.34
CA ALA A 56 2.32 -5.81 -13.24
C ALA A 56 2.50 -6.50 -11.89
N GLN A 57 1.76 -7.59 -11.66
CA GLN A 57 1.89 -8.43 -10.48
C GLN A 57 3.30 -9.02 -10.35
N ALA A 58 3.84 -9.63 -11.42
CA ALA A 58 5.18 -10.21 -11.42
C ALA A 58 6.25 -9.15 -11.12
N LEU A 59 6.16 -7.97 -11.74
CA LEU A 59 7.07 -6.86 -11.49
C LEU A 59 6.98 -6.39 -10.03
N SER A 60 5.76 -6.15 -9.54
CA SER A 60 5.53 -5.69 -8.16
C SER A 60 6.12 -6.66 -7.15
N ASN A 61 5.90 -7.96 -7.34
CA ASN A 61 6.43 -8.98 -6.43
C ASN A 61 7.96 -9.07 -6.50
N ALA A 62 8.55 -9.04 -7.71
CA ALA A 62 10.00 -9.04 -7.85
C ALA A 62 10.64 -7.81 -7.18
N THR A 63 10.03 -6.62 -7.32
CA THR A 63 10.47 -5.41 -6.62
C THR A 63 10.37 -5.57 -5.11
N LEU A 64 9.23 -6.05 -4.61
CA LEU A 64 9.01 -6.23 -3.18
C LEU A 64 10.01 -7.24 -2.59
N GLU A 65 10.32 -8.34 -3.29
CA GLU A 65 11.31 -9.30 -2.81
C GLU A 65 12.71 -8.71 -2.65
N ILE A 66 13.12 -7.83 -3.56
CA ILE A 66 14.42 -7.15 -3.46
C ILE A 66 14.46 -6.25 -2.23
N VAL A 67 13.38 -5.51 -2.00
CA VAL A 67 13.23 -4.62 -0.83
C VAL A 67 13.20 -5.42 0.47
N LEU A 68 12.41 -6.49 0.55
CA LEU A 68 12.30 -7.31 1.75
C LEU A 68 13.61 -8.04 2.11
N LYS A 69 14.52 -8.23 1.15
CA LYS A 69 15.86 -8.79 1.39
C LYS A 69 16.83 -7.78 2.01
N ARG A 70 16.55 -6.48 1.94
CA ARG A 70 17.37 -5.39 2.53
C ARG A 70 16.96 -5.12 3.98
N ILE A 71 17.02 -6.17 4.78
CA ILE A 71 16.57 -6.13 6.18
C ILE A 71 17.35 -5.09 6.97
N GLY A 72 16.63 -4.23 7.69
CA GLY A 72 17.21 -3.23 8.59
C GLY A 72 17.63 -1.92 7.93
N ASP A 73 17.33 -1.70 6.64
CA ASP A 73 17.50 -0.40 6.00
C ASP A 73 16.23 0.46 6.18
N PRO A 74 16.28 1.56 6.97
CA PRO A 74 15.11 2.41 7.19
C PRO A 74 14.58 3.04 5.90
N ASN A 75 15.42 3.17 4.87
CA ASN A 75 15.05 3.73 3.57
C ASN A 75 14.01 2.89 2.81
N ASP A 76 13.82 1.64 3.22
CA ASP A 76 12.89 0.72 2.61
C ASP A 76 11.53 0.72 3.31
N LEU A 77 11.40 1.40 4.46
CA LEU A 77 10.14 1.46 5.22
C LEU A 77 9.00 2.13 4.45
N PRO A 78 9.19 3.25 3.72
CA PRO A 78 8.09 3.88 2.99
C PRO A 78 7.51 2.98 1.90
N ILE A 79 8.36 2.25 1.16
CA ILE A 79 7.88 1.32 0.12
C ILE A 79 7.17 0.11 0.73
N ILE A 80 7.65 -0.39 1.88
CA ILE A 80 7.00 -1.48 2.62
C ILE A 80 5.63 -1.02 3.13
N HIS A 81 5.55 0.18 3.72
CA HIS A 81 4.30 0.75 4.24
C HIS A 81 3.24 0.85 3.14
N VAL A 82 3.53 1.55 2.04
CA VAL A 82 2.60 1.72 0.91
C VAL A 82 2.13 0.37 0.35
N THR A 83 3.06 -0.59 0.22
CA THR A 83 2.72 -1.95 -0.23
C THR A 83 1.78 -2.65 0.74
N LEU A 84 2.01 -2.52 2.05
CA LEU A 84 1.15 -3.09 3.07
C LEU A 84 -0.23 -2.42 3.11
N VAL A 85 -0.32 -1.11 2.92
CA VAL A 85 -1.61 -0.40 2.80
C VAL A 85 -2.41 -0.95 1.62
N PHE A 86 -1.77 -1.08 0.45
CA PHE A 86 -2.40 -1.68 -0.72
C PHE A 86 -2.90 -3.10 -0.44
N MET A 87 -2.04 -3.97 0.11
CA MET A 87 -2.40 -5.35 0.43
C MET A 87 -3.49 -5.45 1.49
N TYR A 88 -3.49 -4.55 2.48
CA TYR A 88 -4.53 -4.46 3.51
C TYR A 88 -5.89 -4.16 2.88
N THR A 89 -5.95 -3.20 1.96
CA THR A 89 -7.18 -2.92 1.21
C THR A 89 -7.58 -4.13 0.38
N MET A 90 -6.67 -4.73 -0.38
CA MET A 90 -6.98 -5.95 -1.14
C MET A 90 -7.46 -7.11 -0.26
N ALA A 91 -7.00 -7.23 0.99
CA ALA A 91 -7.46 -8.27 1.91
C ALA A 91 -8.92 -8.10 2.33
N ARG A 92 -9.47 -6.88 2.26
CA ARG A 92 -10.86 -6.57 2.61
C ARG A 92 -11.86 -6.93 1.51
N HIS A 93 -11.39 -7.21 0.29
CA HIS A 93 -12.22 -7.63 -0.83
C HIS A 93 -11.93 -9.11 -1.14
N GLN A 94 -12.91 -9.99 -0.92
CA GLN A 94 -12.69 -11.45 -1.00
C GLN A 94 -12.21 -11.93 -2.39
N GLY A 95 -12.55 -11.21 -3.47
CA GLY A 95 -12.14 -11.56 -4.84
C GLY A 95 -10.69 -11.23 -5.20
N THR A 96 -10.04 -10.30 -4.48
CA THR A 96 -8.70 -9.81 -4.85
C THR A 96 -7.59 -10.69 -4.28
N MET A 97 -7.74 -11.22 -3.07
CA MET A 97 -6.70 -12.06 -2.45
C MET A 97 -6.45 -13.38 -3.18
N ALA A 98 -7.49 -13.99 -3.77
CA ALA A 98 -7.32 -15.19 -4.59
C ALA A 98 -6.37 -14.96 -5.76
N ASN A 99 -6.31 -13.73 -6.30
CA ASN A 99 -5.44 -13.38 -7.40
C ASN A 99 -4.04 -12.95 -6.96
N LEU A 100 -3.86 -12.52 -5.71
CA LEU A 100 -2.61 -11.94 -5.19
C LEU A 100 -1.78 -12.90 -4.32
N GLN A 101 -2.44 -13.78 -3.57
CA GLN A 101 -1.82 -14.51 -2.46
C GLN A 101 -0.69 -15.45 -2.87
N ASP A 102 -0.76 -16.05 -4.06
CA ASP A 102 0.17 -17.10 -4.49
C ASP A 102 1.51 -16.54 -4.94
N PHE A 103 1.55 -15.24 -5.26
CA PHE A 103 2.75 -14.57 -5.75
C PHE A 103 3.40 -13.68 -4.68
N PHE A 104 2.79 -13.60 -3.49
CA PHE A 104 3.27 -12.79 -2.39
C PHE A 104 4.23 -13.58 -1.50
N SER A 105 5.47 -13.09 -1.36
CA SER A 105 6.51 -13.73 -0.54
C SER A 105 6.27 -13.53 0.97
N LYS A 106 5.28 -14.26 1.51
CA LYS A 106 4.87 -14.24 2.94
C LYS A 106 6.06 -14.45 3.88
N GLN A 107 6.97 -15.35 3.55
CA GLN A 107 8.13 -15.66 4.38
C GLN A 107 9.06 -14.45 4.53
N LEU A 108 9.39 -13.76 3.43
CA LEU A 108 10.26 -12.58 3.45
C LEU A 108 9.59 -11.43 4.21
N LEU A 109 8.28 -11.24 4.02
CA LEU A 109 7.55 -10.22 4.77
C LEU A 109 7.61 -10.52 6.27
N SER A 110 7.33 -11.75 6.70
CA SER A 110 7.36 -12.12 8.11
C SER A 110 8.75 -11.92 8.73
N ILE A 111 9.82 -12.23 7.99
CA ILE A 111 11.19 -11.99 8.46
C ILE A 111 11.41 -10.49 8.69
N MET A 112 11.08 -9.65 7.70
CA MET A 112 11.21 -8.19 7.81
C MET A 112 10.42 -7.63 8.99
N LEU A 113 9.13 -7.99 9.10
CA LEU A 113 8.25 -7.52 10.19
C LEU A 113 8.75 -7.96 11.58
N ASN A 114 9.20 -9.21 11.70
CA ASN A 114 9.78 -9.71 12.95
C ASN A 114 11.07 -8.98 13.32
N THR A 115 11.89 -8.60 12.34
CA THR A 115 13.07 -7.77 12.59
C THR A 115 12.67 -6.38 13.09
N LEU A 116 11.67 -5.73 12.49
CA LEU A 116 11.17 -4.43 12.96
C LEU A 116 10.59 -4.53 14.38
N LEU A 117 9.85 -5.61 14.66
CA LEU A 117 9.26 -5.84 15.98
C LEU A 117 10.33 -5.98 17.08
N SER A 118 11.51 -6.51 16.76
CA SER A 118 12.58 -6.70 17.77
C SER A 118 13.08 -5.40 18.40
N GLY A 119 12.87 -4.26 17.74
CA GLY A 119 13.21 -2.93 18.25
C GLY A 119 12.04 -2.15 18.86
N TYR A 120 10.84 -2.74 18.97
CA TYR A 120 9.64 -2.03 19.40
C TYR A 120 9.24 -2.43 20.82
N GLU A 121 9.27 -1.47 21.75
CA GLU A 121 9.06 -1.73 23.19
C GLU A 121 7.58 -1.78 23.61
N THR A 122 6.64 -1.33 22.77
CA THR A 122 5.23 -1.14 23.14
C THR A 122 4.23 -1.95 22.27
N PRO A 123 3.99 -3.25 22.59
CA PRO A 123 3.05 -4.10 21.84
C PRO A 123 1.62 -3.57 21.78
N GLY A 124 1.19 -2.77 22.76
CA GLY A 124 -0.21 -2.32 22.89
C GLY A 124 -0.73 -1.44 21.76
N VAL A 125 0.15 -0.71 21.05
CA VAL A 125 -0.25 0.06 19.86
C VAL A 125 -0.48 -0.86 18.67
N ILE A 126 0.37 -1.89 18.51
CA ILE A 126 0.32 -2.87 17.42
C ILE A 126 -0.92 -3.77 17.55
N GLU A 127 -1.26 -4.16 18.77
CA GLU A 127 -2.44 -4.99 19.08
C GLU A 127 -3.76 -4.20 19.07
N GLY A 128 -3.70 -2.88 18.92
CA GLY A 128 -4.86 -2.00 18.94
C GLY A 128 -5.70 -2.06 17.66
N ASN A 129 -7.01 -1.84 17.80
CA ASN A 129 -7.95 -1.73 16.67
C ASN A 129 -8.08 -0.28 16.13
N LYS A 130 -7.24 0.64 16.59
CA LYS A 130 -7.25 2.04 16.20
C LYS A 130 -6.04 2.34 15.33
N PHE A 131 -6.18 3.31 14.42
CA PHE A 131 -5.04 3.81 13.66
C PHE A 131 -3.94 4.27 14.62
N PRO A 132 -2.67 3.86 14.41
CA PRO A 132 -1.59 4.19 15.31
C PRO A 132 -1.28 5.69 15.25
N LEU A 133 -1.49 6.39 16.35
CA LEU A 133 -1.17 7.81 16.49
C LEU A 133 0.06 8.01 17.40
N PRO A 134 0.96 8.95 17.08
CA PRO A 134 2.06 9.31 17.98
C PRO A 134 1.56 9.81 19.34
N GLU A 135 2.24 9.45 20.43
CA GLU A 135 1.83 9.81 21.80
C GLU A 135 1.93 11.32 22.14
N LYS A 136 2.69 12.11 21.37
CA LYS A 136 3.12 13.48 21.75
C LYS A 136 2.59 14.61 20.86
N ASP A 137 1.29 14.60 20.51
CA ASP A 137 0.58 15.71 19.82
C ASP A 137 1.22 16.20 18.49
N SER A 138 2.23 15.52 17.98
CA SER A 138 2.90 15.81 16.71
C SER A 138 2.36 14.90 15.61
N VAL A 139 1.02 14.85 15.48
CA VAL A 139 0.37 14.13 14.38
C VAL A 139 0.78 14.82 13.08
N ARG A 140 1.71 14.17 12.37
CA ARG A 140 2.23 14.61 11.09
C ARG A 140 2.23 13.40 10.15
N PRO A 141 1.42 13.42 9.08
CA PRO A 141 1.50 12.42 8.04
C PRO A 141 2.91 12.33 7.44
N PHE A 142 3.32 11.12 7.08
CA PHE A 142 4.54 10.90 6.33
C PHE A 142 4.39 11.39 4.87
N PRO A 143 5.50 11.64 4.16
CA PRO A 143 5.46 11.98 2.73
C PRO A 143 4.66 10.97 1.90
N GLU A 144 4.82 9.68 2.17
CA GLU A 144 4.07 8.62 1.51
C GLU A 144 2.57 8.64 1.82
N ASP A 145 2.17 9.11 3.00
CA ASP A 145 0.75 9.28 3.33
C ASP A 145 0.09 10.33 2.46
N PHE A 146 0.79 11.47 2.26
CA PHE A 146 0.33 12.51 1.35
C PHE A 146 0.30 12.00 -0.11
N ALA A 147 1.29 11.20 -0.51
CA ALA A 147 1.37 10.63 -1.85
C ALA A 147 0.26 9.61 -2.12
N MET A 148 -0.22 8.90 -1.10
CA MET A 148 -1.34 7.95 -1.21
C MET A 148 -2.72 8.62 -1.17
N ARG A 149 -2.81 9.89 -0.77
CA ARG A 149 -4.09 10.60 -0.65
C ARG A 149 -4.80 10.68 -1.99
N GLY A 150 -6.06 10.22 -2.02
CA GLY A 150 -6.91 10.21 -3.21
C GLY A 150 -6.69 9.03 -4.15
N LEU A 151 -5.80 8.09 -3.80
CA LEU A 151 -5.74 6.81 -4.50
C LEU A 151 -6.92 5.94 -4.09
N LEU A 152 -7.53 5.28 -5.09
CA LEU A 152 -8.73 4.44 -4.92
C LEU A 152 -8.64 3.42 -3.77
N TRP A 153 -7.44 2.85 -3.57
CA TRP A 153 -7.20 1.82 -2.56
C TRP A 153 -6.78 2.37 -1.19
N ALA A 154 -6.63 3.69 -1.03
CA ALA A 154 -6.23 4.35 0.21
C ALA A 154 -7.31 5.28 0.79
N GLU A 155 -8.48 5.40 0.14
CA GLU A 155 -9.53 6.36 0.53
C GLU A 155 -10.04 6.18 1.96
N ASP A 156 -10.16 4.95 2.43
CA ASP A 156 -10.73 4.62 3.74
C ASP A 156 -9.68 4.10 4.75
N TYR A 157 -8.40 4.27 4.42
CA TYR A 157 -7.29 3.81 5.27
C TYR A 157 -6.96 4.81 6.39
N TYR A 158 -7.00 6.12 6.09
CA TYR A 158 -6.63 7.17 7.05
C TYR A 158 -7.83 7.72 7.81
N PRO A 159 -7.67 8.11 9.09
CA PRO A 159 -8.66 8.91 9.81
C PRO A 159 -8.98 10.24 9.09
N ASN A 160 -10.22 10.72 9.20
CA ASN A 160 -10.67 11.95 8.52
C ASN A 160 -9.85 13.20 8.89
N ASP A 161 -9.31 13.24 10.09
CA ASP A 161 -8.52 14.35 10.64
C ASP A 161 -7.02 14.21 10.37
N TRP A 162 -6.55 13.09 9.79
CA TRP A 162 -5.13 12.79 9.59
C TRP A 162 -4.39 13.89 8.82
N PHE A 163 -5.01 14.43 7.78
CA PHE A 163 -4.40 15.45 6.91
C PHE A 163 -4.84 16.88 7.22
N THR A 164 -5.43 17.14 8.39
CA THR A 164 -6.02 18.46 8.73
C THR A 164 -5.07 19.41 9.48
N ASN A 165 -3.84 18.97 9.78
CA ASN A 165 -2.87 19.79 10.50
C ASN A 165 -2.36 20.95 9.62
N GLU A 166 -2.94 22.14 9.81
CA GLU A 166 -2.64 23.38 9.08
C GLU A 166 -1.21 23.91 9.31
N LYS A 167 -0.46 23.35 10.27
CA LYS A 167 0.92 23.78 10.59
C LYS A 167 1.98 23.20 9.66
N ILE A 168 1.61 22.36 8.70
CA ILE A 168 2.53 21.73 7.75
C ILE A 168 2.52 22.55 6.46
N ASP A 169 3.63 23.25 6.17
CA ASP A 169 3.83 23.94 4.90
C ASP A 169 3.84 22.93 3.73
N GLU A 170 3.38 23.35 2.54
CA GLU A 170 3.28 22.50 1.34
C GLU A 170 4.65 21.90 0.96
N GLU A 171 5.72 22.67 1.07
CA GLU A 171 7.08 22.19 0.81
C GLU A 171 7.54 21.17 1.86
N GLU A 172 7.10 21.32 3.12
CA GLU A 172 7.48 20.40 4.19
C GLU A 172 6.81 19.02 4.03
N LYS A 173 5.65 18.91 3.38
CA LYS A 173 4.89 17.64 3.23
C LYS A 173 5.72 16.51 2.61
N TYR A 174 6.69 16.85 1.76
CA TYR A 174 7.49 15.88 1.00
C TYR A 174 8.88 15.63 1.60
N HIS A 175 9.18 16.19 2.77
CA HIS A 175 10.46 16.01 3.45
C HIS A 175 10.36 15.05 4.64
N GLU A 176 11.18 14.00 4.64
CA GLU A 176 11.46 13.18 5.82
C GLU A 176 12.38 13.96 6.78
N ARG A 177 11.99 14.13 8.04
CA ARG A 177 12.85 14.75 9.08
C ARG A 177 13.54 13.67 9.90
N ALA A 178 14.80 13.92 10.28
CA ALA A 178 15.68 13.01 11.03
C ALA A 178 15.17 12.56 12.42
N SER A 179 13.95 12.94 12.83
CA SER A 179 13.40 12.65 14.16
C SER A 179 12.17 11.73 14.15
N MET A 180 11.95 10.95 13.08
CA MET A 180 10.88 9.95 13.02
C MET A 180 11.36 8.51 13.26
N THR A 181 12.60 8.32 13.70
CA THR A 181 13.03 7.05 14.31
C THR A 181 12.60 7.02 15.78
N PRO A 182 12.08 5.88 16.27
CA PRO A 182 11.69 5.71 17.67
C PRO A 182 12.87 5.88 18.64
#